data_AF-A0A357CTJ4-F1
#
_entry.id   AF-A0A357CTJ4-F1
#
_cell.length_a   1.000
_cell.length_b   1.000
_cell.length_c   1.000
_cell.angle_alpha   90.00
_cell.angle_beta   90.00
_cell.angle_gamma   90.00
#
_symmetry.space_group_name_H-M   'P 1'
#
loop_
_entity.id
_entity.type
_entity.pdbx_description
1 polymer ?
#
loop_
_entity_poly.entity_id
_entity_poly.type
_entity_poly.pdbx_seq_one_letter_code
_entity_poly.pdbx_strand_id
1 'polypeptide(L)'
;GFDAILFLAEPLTVTPDAFAVLSKFSEPRRIPIAGAIINEGDYGTIFGVNIDFTSTGRQAATVADKILKGTDPGLVPVVSSENFFQINYNIVQKLGLELSETILNQADEIIR
;
A
#
# COMPACT_ATOMS: atom_id res chain seq x y z
N GLY A 1 -4.62 -12.40 22.17
CA GLY A 1 -5.33 -11.53 21.22
C GLY A 1 -4.40 -11.18 20.08
N PHE A 2 -4.82 -10.34 19.15
CA PHE A 2 -3.94 -9.75 18.12
C PHE A 2 -3.60 -8.32 18.53
N ASP A 3 -2.34 -7.92 18.38
CA ASP A 3 -1.90 -6.55 18.65
C ASP A 3 -1.88 -5.67 17.38
N ALA A 4 -1.82 -6.31 16.22
CA ALA A 4 -1.91 -5.69 14.90
C ALA A 4 -2.40 -6.71 13.87
N ILE A 5 -2.89 -6.23 12.73
CA ILE A 5 -3.27 -7.05 11.57
C ILE A 5 -2.43 -6.61 10.38
N LEU A 6 -1.64 -7.54 9.83
CA LEU A 6 -0.96 -7.34 8.55
C LEU A 6 -1.90 -7.75 7.43
N PHE A 7 -2.27 -6.78 6.63
CA PHE A 7 -3.06 -6.93 5.43
C PHE A 7 -2.14 -7.01 4.23
N LEU A 8 -1.88 -8.25 3.79
CA LEU A 8 -1.05 -8.51 2.62
C LEU A 8 -1.74 -7.92 1.39
N ALA A 9 -0.98 -7.17 0.59
CA ALA A 9 -1.44 -6.64 -0.68
C ALA A 9 -1.55 -7.77 -1.71
N GLU A 10 -2.73 -8.41 -1.78
CA GLU A 10 -3.08 -9.38 -2.81
C GLU A 10 -4.55 -9.16 -3.27
N PRO A 11 -4.93 -9.60 -4.48
CA PRO A 11 -6.19 -9.22 -5.12
C PRO A 11 -7.48 -9.51 -4.33
N LEU A 12 -7.51 -10.51 -3.45
CA LEU A 12 -8.70 -10.91 -2.70
C LEU A 12 -8.79 -10.22 -1.33
N THR A 13 -7.67 -9.92 -0.68
CA THR A 13 -7.63 -9.20 0.59
C THR A 13 -7.90 -7.72 0.41
N VAL A 14 -7.39 -7.04 -0.61
CA VAL A 14 -7.53 -5.57 -0.76
C VAL A 14 -8.87 -5.13 -1.36
N THR A 15 -9.96 -5.82 -1.02
CA THR A 15 -11.31 -5.49 -1.45
C THR A 15 -12.08 -4.73 -0.37
N PRO A 16 -13.04 -3.85 -0.73
CA PRO A 16 -13.89 -3.17 0.23
C PRO A 16 -14.58 -4.12 1.21
N ASP A 17 -15.11 -5.24 0.72
CA ASP A 17 -15.82 -6.23 1.54
C ASP A 17 -14.91 -6.90 2.58
N ALA A 18 -13.70 -7.30 2.17
CA ALA A 18 -12.73 -7.90 3.08
C ALA A 18 -12.27 -6.90 4.13
N PHE A 19 -11.99 -5.65 3.73
CA PHE A 19 -11.61 -4.60 4.66
C PHE A 19 -12.74 -4.27 5.65
N ALA A 20 -14.00 -4.25 5.21
CA ALA A 20 -15.15 -4.00 6.07
C ALA A 20 -15.31 -5.04 7.20
N VAL A 21 -15.00 -6.32 6.92
CA VAL A 21 -15.02 -7.36 7.96
C VAL A 21 -13.92 -7.13 8.99
N LEU A 22 -12.70 -6.78 8.53
CA LEU A 22 -11.55 -6.54 9.41
C LEU A 22 -11.70 -5.26 10.22
N SER A 23 -12.22 -4.19 9.63
CA SER A 23 -12.46 -2.92 10.32
C SER A 23 -13.46 -3.09 11.45
N LYS A 24 -14.58 -3.78 11.20
CA LYS A 24 -15.61 -4.10 12.22
C LYS A 24 -15.05 -4.87 13.42
N PHE A 25 -14.04 -5.73 13.19
CA PHE A 25 -13.33 -6.42 14.27
C PHE A 25 -12.32 -5.52 14.99
N SER A 26 -11.52 -4.77 14.23
CA SER A 26 -10.31 -4.08 14.72
C SER A 26 -10.59 -2.73 15.36
N GLU A 27 -11.49 -1.93 14.79
CA GLU A 27 -11.81 -0.56 15.23
C GLU A 27 -12.25 -0.47 16.70
N PRO A 28 -13.26 -1.22 17.19
CA PRO A 28 -13.68 -1.15 18.59
C PRO A 28 -12.61 -1.66 19.57
N ARG A 29 -11.60 -2.37 19.06
CA ARG A 29 -10.46 -2.89 19.83
C ARG A 29 -9.22 -2.04 19.69
N ARG A 30 -9.26 -0.97 18.87
CA ARG A 30 -8.11 -0.12 18.52
C ARG A 30 -6.92 -0.92 17.99
N ILE A 31 -7.18 -2.02 17.28
CA ILE A 31 -6.13 -2.83 16.65
C ILE A 31 -5.80 -2.18 15.29
N PRO A 32 -4.55 -1.76 15.03
CA PRO A 32 -4.17 -1.21 13.74
C PRO A 32 -4.16 -2.29 12.64
N ILE A 33 -4.59 -1.91 11.44
CA ILE A 33 -4.40 -2.69 10.21
C ILE A 33 -3.33 -1.99 9.36
N ALA A 34 -2.42 -2.74 8.75
CA ALA A 34 -1.35 -2.18 7.92
C ALA A 34 -0.93 -3.13 6.79
N GLY A 35 -0.13 -2.66 5.82
CA GLY A 35 0.50 -3.50 4.78
C GLY A 35 0.04 -3.16 3.36
N ALA A 36 -1.26 -2.98 3.18
CA ALA A 36 -1.84 -2.28 2.03
C ALA A 36 -2.33 -0.90 2.49
N ILE A 37 -2.42 0.07 1.57
CA ILE A 37 -3.02 1.38 1.88
C ILE A 37 -4.51 1.34 1.49
N ILE A 38 -5.40 1.49 2.46
CA ILE A 38 -6.85 1.53 2.24
C ILE A 38 -7.46 2.62 3.13
N ASN A 39 -8.38 3.39 2.54
CA ASN A 39 -9.22 4.37 3.22
C ASN A 39 -10.68 4.12 2.84
N GLU A 40 -11.49 3.73 3.82
CA GLU A 40 -12.91 3.41 3.67
C GLU A 40 -13.71 4.21 4.71
N GLY A 41 -14.36 5.28 4.25
CA GLY A 41 -15.05 6.23 5.12
C GLY A 41 -14.09 6.89 6.12
N ASP A 42 -14.34 6.70 7.41
CA ASP A 42 -13.57 7.30 8.51
C ASP A 42 -12.46 6.40 9.06
N TYR A 43 -12.31 5.18 8.56
CA TYR A 43 -11.32 4.21 9.01
C TYR A 43 -10.46 3.73 7.85
N GLY A 44 -9.29 3.17 8.16
CA GLY A 44 -8.31 2.80 7.16
C GLY A 44 -7.15 2.02 7.76
N THR A 45 -6.19 1.70 6.91
CA THR A 45 -4.90 1.15 7.33
C THR A 45 -3.94 2.26 7.76
N ILE A 46 -3.07 2.00 8.74
CA ILE A 46 -2.10 2.99 9.25
C ILE A 46 -0.91 3.24 8.32
N PHE A 47 -0.53 2.25 7.50
CA PHE A 47 0.49 2.38 6.46
C PHE A 47 0.31 1.32 5.38
N GLY A 48 0.89 1.56 4.21
CA GLY A 48 1.04 0.56 3.15
C GLY A 48 2.42 0.64 2.50
N VAL A 49 2.96 -0.51 2.09
CA VAL A 49 4.15 -0.59 1.25
C VAL A 49 3.68 -1.14 -0.09
N ASN A 50 3.53 -0.25 -1.07
CA ASN A 50 2.94 -0.54 -2.36
C ASN A 50 3.92 -0.19 -3.49
N ILE A 51 3.39 0.01 -4.69
CA ILE A 51 4.07 0.59 -5.83
C ILE A 51 3.36 1.89 -6.23
N ASP A 52 4.06 2.84 -6.82
CA ASP A 52 3.39 3.91 -7.58
C ASP A 52 2.95 3.33 -8.94
N PHE A 53 1.64 3.13 -9.09
CA PHE A 53 1.04 2.60 -10.32
C PHE A 53 1.36 3.46 -11.55
N THR A 54 1.54 4.77 -11.38
CA THR A 54 1.83 5.68 -12.51
C THR A 54 3.26 5.49 -12.98
N SER A 55 4.24 5.46 -12.07
CA SER A 55 5.63 5.12 -12.37
C SER A 55 5.75 3.72 -12.98
N THR A 56 5.05 2.74 -12.39
CA THR A 56 4.99 1.35 -12.87
C THR A 56 4.44 1.29 -14.30
N GLY A 57 3.38 2.04 -14.60
CA GLY A 57 2.82 2.14 -15.95
C GLY A 57 3.81 2.73 -16.96
N ARG A 58 4.58 3.76 -16.58
CA ARG A 58 5.64 4.33 -17.42
C ARG A 58 6.77 3.33 -17.69
N GLN A 59 7.15 2.55 -16.69
CA GLN A 59 8.12 1.47 -16.82
C GLN A 59 7.63 0.40 -17.80
N ALA A 60 6.38 -0.03 -17.66
CA ALA A 60 5.73 -0.98 -18.56
C ALA A 60 5.64 -0.45 -20.01
N ALA A 61 5.32 0.83 -20.20
CA ALA A 61 5.26 1.45 -21.52
C ALA A 61 6.62 1.40 -22.26
N THR A 62 7.73 1.57 -21.52
CA THR A 62 9.08 1.46 -22.08
C THR A 62 9.40 0.03 -22.55
N VAL A 63 8.95 -0.98 -21.80
CA VAL A 63 9.06 -2.39 -22.19
C VAL A 63 8.25 -2.67 -23.46
N ALA A 64 7.00 -2.19 -23.50
CA ALA A 64 6.12 -2.34 -24.66
C ALA A 64 6.70 -1.68 -25.92
N ASP A 65 7.24 -0.46 -25.81
CA ASP A 65 7.86 0.26 -26.94
C ASP A 65 9.01 -0.54 -27.58
N LYS A 66 9.88 -1.18 -26.78
CA LYS A 66 10.98 -2.02 -27.29
C LYS A 66 10.45 -3.21 -28.09
N ILE A 67 9.41 -3.87 -27.60
CA ILE A 67 8.80 -5.04 -28.25
C ILE A 67 8.12 -4.60 -29.56
N LEU A 68 7.34 -3.52 -29.54
CA LEU A 68 6.67 -3.00 -30.73
C LEU A 68 7.65 -2.54 -31.81
N LYS A 69 8.89 -2.18 -31.44
CA LYS A 69 9.99 -1.87 -32.37
C LYS A 69 10.79 -3.09 -32.84
N GLY A 70 10.38 -4.31 -32.49
CA GLY A 70 10.96 -5.56 -32.99
C GLY A 70 11.96 -6.25 -32.07
N THR A 71 12.11 -5.80 -30.82
CA THR A 71 12.93 -6.54 -29.82
C THR A 71 12.23 -7.85 -29.48
N ASP A 72 12.97 -8.98 -29.47
CA ASP A 72 12.45 -10.27 -29.01
C ASP A 72 12.00 -10.17 -27.54
N PRO A 73 10.70 -10.42 -27.23
CA PRO A 73 10.20 -10.40 -25.85
C PRO A 73 10.98 -11.31 -24.89
N GLY A 74 11.52 -12.44 -25.38
CA GLY A 74 12.29 -13.37 -24.57
C GLY A 74 13.66 -12.83 -24.13
N LEU A 75 14.14 -11.75 -24.76
CA LEU A 75 15.39 -11.07 -24.41
C LEU A 75 15.18 -9.80 -23.58
N VAL A 76 13.94 -9.34 -23.39
CA VAL A 76 13.66 -8.14 -22.60
C VAL A 76 13.74 -8.50 -21.11
N PRO A 77 14.62 -7.86 -20.31
CA PRO A 77 14.73 -8.16 -18.88
C PRO A 77 13.43 -7.84 -18.14
N VAL A 78 13.05 -8.71 -17.21
CA VAL A 78 11.99 -8.40 -16.23
C VAL A 78 12.49 -7.27 -15.34
N VAL A 79 11.62 -6.28 -15.15
CA VAL A 79 11.90 -5.15 -14.28
C VAL A 79 10.84 -5.08 -13.19
N SER A 80 11.28 -4.87 -11.96
CA SER A 80 10.41 -4.65 -10.80
C SER A 80 10.24 -3.16 -10.57
N SER A 81 9.10 -2.79 -10.02
CA SER A 81 8.86 -1.43 -9.57
C SER A 81 9.43 -1.22 -8.18
N GLU A 82 9.86 0.01 -7.90
CA GLU A 82 10.35 0.39 -6.59
C GLU A 82 9.20 0.39 -5.56
N ASN A 83 9.55 0.10 -4.31
CA ASN A 83 8.61 0.23 -3.20
C ASN A 83 8.19 1.69 -3.03
N PHE A 84 6.94 1.89 -2.65
CA PHE A 84 6.34 3.17 -2.32
C PHE A 84 5.69 3.08 -0.94
N PHE A 85 6.31 3.71 0.05
CA PHE A 85 5.91 3.65 1.45
C PHE A 85 5.01 4.83 1.81
N GLN A 86 3.78 4.51 2.21
CA GLN A 86 2.75 5.50 2.52
C GLN A 86 2.31 5.36 3.97
N ILE A 87 2.19 6.49 4.68
CA ILE A 87 1.68 6.55 6.04
C ILE A 87 0.34 7.27 6.03
N ASN A 88 -0.67 6.67 6.65
CA ASN A 88 -1.96 7.31 6.88
C ASN A 88 -2.00 7.95 8.27
N TYR A 89 -1.54 9.19 8.32
CA TYR A 89 -1.35 9.88 9.60
C TYR A 89 -2.68 10.16 10.32
N ASN A 90 -3.77 10.35 9.56
CA ASN A 90 -5.10 10.50 10.14
C ASN A 90 -5.54 9.29 10.96
N ILE A 91 -5.34 8.08 10.42
CA ILE A 91 -5.72 6.86 11.12
C ILE A 91 -4.78 6.58 12.30
N VAL A 92 -3.48 6.84 12.13
CA VAL A 92 -2.49 6.78 13.23
C VAL A 92 -2.96 7.65 14.40
N GLN A 93 -3.35 8.90 14.14
CA GLN A 93 -3.84 9.83 15.17
C GLN A 93 -5.18 9.40 15.77
N LYS A 94 -6.15 8.94 14.95
CA LYS A 94 -7.43 8.40 15.44
C LYS A 94 -7.24 7.20 16.38
N LEU A 95 -6.23 6.36 16.12
CA LEU A 95 -5.84 5.24 16.96
C LEU A 95 -5.00 5.66 18.19
N GLY A 96 -4.65 6.94 18.33
CA GLY A 96 -3.86 7.46 19.45
C GLY A 96 -2.43 6.92 19.46
N LEU A 97 -1.90 6.58 18.28
CA LEU A 97 -0.53 6.14 18.09
C LEU A 97 0.37 7.34 17.78
N GLU A 98 1.61 7.27 18.25
CA GLU A 98 2.65 8.26 17.94
C GLU A 98 3.73 7.59 17.08
N LEU A 99 4.10 8.25 15.97
CA LEU A 99 5.19 7.81 15.10
C LEU A 99 6.39 8.72 15.31
N SER A 100 7.60 8.12 15.36
CA SER A 100 8.83 8.89 15.43
C SER A 100 9.10 9.65 14.13
N GLU A 101 9.82 10.77 14.22
CA GLU A 101 10.27 11.50 13.03
C GLU A 101 11.09 10.62 12.08
N THR A 102 11.86 9.67 12.62
CA THR A 102 12.62 8.72 11.81
C THR A 102 11.73 7.85 10.91
N ILE A 103 10.53 7.46 11.37
CA ILE A 103 9.59 6.69 10.55
C ILE A 103 8.90 7.61 9.54
N LEU A 104 8.46 8.79 9.97
CA LEU A 104 7.81 9.76 9.09
C LEU A 104 8.72 10.18 7.93
N ASN A 105 10.01 10.38 8.18
CA ASN A 105 11.00 10.77 7.16
C ASN A 105 11.33 9.65 6.17
N GLN A 106 10.93 8.40 6.43
CA GLN A 106 11.10 7.30 5.49
C GLN A 106 9.95 7.17 4.50
N ALA A 107 8.79 7.79 4.77
CA ALA A 107 7.62 7.68 3.92
C ALA A 107 7.80 8.51 2.64
N ASP A 108 7.46 7.92 1.51
CA ASP A 108 7.34 8.63 0.24
C ASP A 108 6.11 9.55 0.23
N GLU A 109 5.07 9.18 0.99
CA GLU A 109 3.85 9.96 1.14
C GLU A 109 3.25 9.86 2.55
N ILE A 110 2.76 11.00 3.06
CA ILE A 110 2.01 11.09 4.31
C ILE A 110 0.61 11.61 4.00
N ILE A 111 -0.39 10.74 4.15
CA ILE A 111 -1.82 11.06 3.98
C ILE A 111 -2.32 11.72 5.26
N ARG A 112 -2.98 12.87 5.10
CA ARG A 112 -3.53 13.73 6.17
C ARG A 112 -4.96 14.12 5.87
#